data_AF-A0A3C0WJI5-F1
#
_entry.id   AF-A0A3C0WJI5-F1
#
_cell.length_a   1.000
_cell.length_b   1.000
_cell.length_c   1.000
_cell.angle_alpha   90.00
_cell.angle_beta   90.00
_cell.angle_gamma   90.00
#
_symmetry.space_group_name_H-M   'P 1'
#
loop_
_entity.id
_entity.type
_entity.pdbx_description
1 polymer ?
#
loop_
_entity_poly.entity_id
_entity_poly.type
_entity_poly.pdbx_seq_one_letter_code
_entity_poly.pdbx_strand_id
1 'polypeptide(L)'
;ILYIEAAQLFEMQRYVPAMQRISEAIKTDQENKELRENCMILGGEMALIMENTPAALRTFEEVAQAYPQNIHSRRRLAEMYYDLGVLQRTMQLCGEISLLAPDDPQPERMMGMLSKDFARNKAAIEHYREALRRDPDFEDAEDVRVELATVHVTMRQHPQALQVLQQLKNPGSADALSIAAQCHLALGDIQAAASSCDQALEDSPRHEKALETRGIIHMESGESSDARTFFEKTIAVNPANDQALFKLAAVCQQMQDSENAEKYQDEYERIKELKLQYIELSVATAQRQGGKEQLLKLAELAQQLHMPAAARDWIKAASVLQV
;
A
#
# COMPACT_ATOMS: atom_id res chain seq x y z
N ILE A 1 6.53 27.92 -25.82
CA ILE A 1 6.15 28.95 -24.83
C ILE A 1 4.90 28.50 -24.05
N LEU A 2 3.76 28.28 -24.71
CA LEU A 2 2.51 27.88 -24.03
C LEU A 2 2.61 26.61 -23.16
N TYR A 3 3.32 25.57 -23.62
CA TYR A 3 3.55 24.38 -22.79
C TYR A 3 4.40 24.66 -21.55
N ILE A 4 5.43 25.50 -21.67
CA ILE A 4 6.28 25.88 -20.53
C ILE A 4 5.46 26.67 -19.50
N GLU A 5 4.61 27.58 -19.97
CA GLU A 5 3.67 28.30 -19.08
C GLU A 5 2.71 27.33 -18.39
N ALA A 6 2.21 26.30 -19.10
CA ALA A 6 1.39 25.27 -18.50
C ALA A 6 2.13 24.49 -17.40
N ALA A 7 3.37 24.09 -17.65
CA ALA A 7 4.22 23.39 -16.67
C ALA A 7 4.51 24.25 -15.44
N GLN A 8 4.79 25.55 -15.62
CA GLN A 8 4.97 26.48 -14.50
C GLN A 8 3.68 26.63 -13.67
N LEU A 9 2.53 26.73 -14.34
CA LEU A 9 1.24 26.80 -13.65
C LEU A 9 0.94 25.50 -12.90
N PHE A 10 1.34 24.35 -13.44
CA PHE A 10 1.25 23.06 -12.75
C PHE A 10 2.09 23.02 -11.48
N GLU A 11 3.35 23.46 -11.54
CA GLU A 11 4.23 23.57 -10.37
C GLU A 11 3.66 24.53 -9.30
N MET A 12 2.99 25.60 -9.74
CA MET A 12 2.27 26.53 -8.86
C MET A 12 0.91 26.00 -8.37
N GLN A 13 0.56 24.74 -8.65
CA GLN A 13 -0.72 24.11 -8.32
C GLN A 13 -1.95 24.81 -8.92
N ARG A 14 -1.76 25.56 -10.02
CA ARG A 14 -2.81 26.26 -10.77
C ARG A 14 -3.29 25.42 -11.93
N TYR A 15 -3.97 24.30 -11.61
CA TYR A 15 -4.33 23.28 -12.60
C TYR A 15 -5.33 23.75 -13.67
N VAL A 16 -6.36 24.52 -13.30
CA VAL A 16 -7.35 25.00 -14.28
C VAL A 16 -6.71 25.92 -15.34
N PRO A 17 -5.91 26.95 -14.97
CA PRO A 17 -5.14 27.71 -15.94
C PRO A 17 -4.13 26.86 -16.74
N ALA A 18 -3.45 25.91 -16.10
CA ALA A 18 -2.51 25.03 -16.79
C ALA A 18 -3.21 24.21 -17.90
N MET A 19 -4.38 23.64 -17.62
CA MET A 19 -5.20 22.91 -18.60
C MET A 19 -5.62 23.77 -19.80
N GLN A 20 -5.93 25.06 -19.58
CA GLN A 20 -6.21 26.01 -20.66
C GLN A 20 -4.98 26.20 -21.55
N ARG A 21 -3.80 26.39 -20.96
CA ARG A 21 -2.55 26.58 -21.71
C ARG A 21 -2.13 25.34 -22.49
N ILE A 22 -2.35 24.14 -21.94
CA ILE A 22 -2.16 22.88 -22.68
C ILE A 22 -3.07 22.83 -23.91
N SER A 23 -4.36 23.15 -23.72
CA SER A 23 -5.34 23.14 -24.81
C SER A 23 -4.99 24.14 -25.92
N GLU A 24 -4.47 25.31 -25.56
CA GLU A 24 -3.99 26.33 -26.50
C GLU A 24 -2.71 25.90 -27.23
N ALA A 25 -1.78 25.26 -26.51
CA ALA A 25 -0.53 24.75 -27.07
C ALA A 25 -0.79 23.71 -28.17
N ILE A 26 -1.65 22.72 -27.91
CA ILE A 26 -2.02 21.68 -28.88
C ILE A 26 -2.72 22.29 -30.12
N LYS A 27 -3.54 23.33 -29.93
CA LYS A 27 -4.25 23.99 -31.03
C LYS A 27 -3.33 24.79 -31.94
N THR A 28 -2.30 25.40 -31.37
CA THR A 28 -1.37 26.28 -32.08
C THR A 28 -0.41 25.49 -32.97
N ASP A 29 -0.04 24.28 -32.56
CA ASP A 29 0.88 23.43 -33.29
C ASP A 29 0.40 21.97 -33.28
N GLN A 30 -0.50 21.66 -34.22
CA GLN A 30 -1.16 20.36 -34.30
C GLN A 30 -0.25 19.27 -34.87
N GLU A 31 0.78 19.61 -35.63
CA GLU A 31 1.66 18.60 -36.26
C GLU A 31 2.80 18.17 -35.34
N ASN A 32 3.09 18.95 -34.31
CA ASN A 32 4.14 18.67 -33.34
C ASN A 32 3.74 17.55 -32.37
N LYS A 33 4.19 16.34 -32.71
CA LYS A 33 3.93 15.11 -31.96
C LYS A 33 4.50 15.13 -30.55
N GLU A 34 5.71 15.66 -30.38
CA GLU A 34 6.40 15.74 -29.08
C GLU A 34 5.70 16.73 -28.14
N LEU A 35 5.32 17.91 -28.66
CA LEU A 35 4.53 18.88 -27.90
C LEU A 35 3.20 18.26 -27.45
N ARG A 36 2.51 17.57 -28.35
CA ARG A 36 1.24 16.91 -28.05
C ARG A 36 1.42 15.82 -26.99
N GLU A 37 2.44 14.98 -27.11
CA GLU A 37 2.77 13.95 -26.12
C GLU A 37 2.96 14.56 -24.72
N ASN A 38 3.85 15.55 -24.61
CA ASN A 38 4.15 16.24 -23.36
C ASN A 38 2.93 16.93 -22.75
N CYS A 39 2.11 17.55 -23.60
CA CYS A 39 0.84 18.17 -23.22
C CYS A 39 -0.17 17.14 -22.67
N MET A 40 -0.30 15.98 -23.32
CA MET A 40 -1.21 14.93 -22.87
C MET A 40 -0.76 14.31 -21.55
N ILE A 41 0.55 14.03 -21.39
CA ILE A 41 1.11 13.52 -20.13
C ILE A 41 0.82 14.49 -18.99
N LEU A 42 1.12 15.78 -19.16
CA LEU A 42 0.86 16.79 -18.14
C LEU A 42 -0.64 16.93 -17.83
N GLY A 43 -1.51 16.77 -18.83
CA GLY A 43 -2.97 16.68 -18.65
C GLY A 43 -3.39 15.46 -17.82
N GLY A 44 -2.79 14.30 -18.07
CA GLY A 44 -3.02 13.06 -17.32
C GLY A 44 -2.60 13.18 -15.85
N GLU A 45 -1.42 13.76 -15.58
CA GLU A 45 -0.94 14.02 -14.21
C GLU A 45 -1.87 14.97 -13.47
N MET A 46 -2.34 16.05 -14.11
CA MET A 46 -3.32 16.94 -13.50
C MET A 46 -4.64 16.24 -13.19
N ALA A 47 -5.11 15.36 -14.09
CA ALA A 47 -6.32 14.59 -13.85
C ALA A 47 -6.16 13.66 -12.63
N LEU A 48 -4.98 13.07 -12.42
CA LEU A 48 -4.68 12.31 -11.20
C LEU A 48 -4.74 13.18 -9.94
N ILE A 49 -4.09 14.34 -9.94
CA ILE A 49 -4.08 15.26 -8.79
C ILE A 49 -5.51 15.75 -8.45
N MET A 50 -6.35 15.95 -9.46
CA MET A 50 -7.76 16.32 -9.27
C MET A 50 -8.66 15.13 -8.93
N GLU A 51 -8.09 13.95 -8.64
CA GLU A 51 -8.78 12.69 -8.37
C GLU A 51 -9.77 12.26 -9.48
N ASN A 52 -9.56 12.73 -10.72
CA ASN A 52 -10.35 12.36 -11.87
C ASN A 52 -9.75 11.13 -12.58
N THR A 53 -9.84 9.98 -11.90
CA THR A 53 -9.34 8.69 -12.39
C THR A 53 -9.81 8.35 -13.81
N PRO A 54 -11.10 8.54 -14.20
CA PRO A 54 -11.55 8.24 -15.56
C PRO A 54 -10.88 9.10 -16.63
N ALA A 55 -10.65 10.39 -16.37
CA ALA A 55 -9.98 11.27 -17.32
C ALA A 55 -8.48 10.94 -17.42
N ALA A 56 -7.83 10.64 -16.28
CA ALA A 56 -6.44 10.23 -16.24
C ALA A 56 -6.21 8.92 -17.02
N LEU A 57 -7.01 7.89 -16.77
CA LEU A 57 -6.93 6.59 -17.47
C LEU A 57 -7.00 6.79 -18.98
N ARG A 58 -8.05 7.47 -19.45
CA ARG A 58 -8.25 7.74 -20.88
C ARG A 58 -7.06 8.46 -21.48
N THR A 59 -6.57 9.49 -20.80
CA THR A 59 -5.45 10.29 -21.29
C THR A 59 -4.19 9.44 -21.41
N PHE A 60 -3.83 8.66 -20.39
CA PHE A 60 -2.64 7.81 -20.45
C PHE A 60 -2.79 6.63 -21.42
N GLU A 61 -3.99 6.08 -21.60
CA GLU A 61 -4.28 5.08 -22.64
C GLU A 61 -4.04 5.66 -24.04
N GLU A 62 -4.56 6.86 -24.30
CA GLU A 62 -4.34 7.56 -25.56
C GLU A 62 -2.85 7.85 -25.79
N VAL A 63 -2.10 8.28 -24.75
CA VAL A 63 -0.65 8.49 -24.85
C VAL A 63 0.08 7.17 -25.13
N ALA A 64 -0.21 6.11 -24.39
CA ALA A 64 0.45 4.82 -24.57
C ALA A 64 0.19 4.23 -25.97
N GLN A 65 -1.00 4.47 -26.54
CA GLN A 65 -1.34 4.04 -27.90
C GLN A 65 -0.67 4.89 -28.98
N ALA A 66 -0.72 6.23 -28.85
CA ALA A 66 -0.17 7.14 -29.84
C ALA A 66 1.36 7.23 -29.80
N TYR A 67 1.96 6.97 -28.64
CA TYR A 67 3.38 7.08 -28.35
C TYR A 67 3.90 5.79 -27.70
N PRO A 68 4.10 4.70 -28.47
CA PRO A 68 4.45 3.40 -27.91
C PRO A 68 5.83 3.32 -27.25
N GLN A 69 6.66 4.35 -27.30
CA GLN A 69 7.95 4.41 -26.58
C GLN A 69 7.83 5.15 -25.24
N ASN A 70 6.66 5.73 -24.93
CA ASN A 70 6.46 6.43 -23.68
C ASN A 70 6.28 5.44 -22.53
N ILE A 71 7.34 5.25 -21.74
CA ILE A 71 7.34 4.36 -20.58
C ILE A 71 6.57 4.97 -19.41
N HIS A 72 6.69 6.29 -19.22
CA HIS A 72 6.02 7.03 -18.14
C HIS A 72 4.51 6.80 -18.11
N SER A 73 3.84 6.94 -19.26
CA SER A 73 2.39 6.75 -19.35
C SER A 73 1.98 5.31 -19.08
N ARG A 74 2.79 4.33 -19.50
CA ARG A 74 2.54 2.92 -19.18
C ARG A 74 2.73 2.64 -17.70
N ARG A 75 3.71 3.26 -17.04
CA ARG A 75 3.89 3.16 -15.58
C ARG A 75 2.68 3.71 -14.85
N ARG A 76 2.21 4.91 -15.22
CA ARG A 76 0.98 5.48 -14.70
C ARG A 76 -0.23 4.57 -14.91
N LEU A 77 -0.39 3.99 -16.09
CA LEU A 77 -1.47 3.01 -16.32
C LEU A 77 -1.31 1.76 -15.44
N ALA A 78 -0.09 1.22 -15.28
CA ALA A 78 0.15 0.05 -14.46
C ALA A 78 -0.19 0.30 -12.98
N GLU A 79 0.24 1.46 -12.45
CA GLU A 79 -0.10 1.96 -11.10
C GLU A 79 -1.62 2.08 -10.95
N MET A 80 -2.29 2.79 -11.87
CA MET A 80 -3.74 2.97 -11.82
C MET A 80 -4.52 1.66 -11.91
N TYR A 81 -4.11 0.73 -12.78
CA TYR A 81 -4.75 -0.57 -12.89
C TYR A 81 -4.46 -1.46 -11.67
N TYR A 82 -3.31 -1.29 -11.01
CA TYR A 82 -3.01 -1.97 -9.74
C TYR A 82 -3.95 -1.48 -8.64
N ASP A 83 -4.09 -0.16 -8.47
CA ASP A 83 -5.00 0.45 -7.49
C ASP A 83 -6.46 0.04 -7.71
N LEU A 84 -6.86 -0.11 -8.97
CA LEU A 84 -8.20 -0.57 -9.36
C LEU A 84 -8.39 -2.10 -9.26
N GLY A 85 -7.35 -2.85 -8.89
CA GLY A 85 -7.38 -4.31 -8.82
C GLY A 85 -7.50 -5.01 -10.18
N VAL A 86 -7.18 -4.34 -11.29
CA VAL A 86 -7.20 -4.87 -12.66
C VAL A 86 -5.86 -5.54 -12.98
N LEU A 87 -5.57 -6.60 -12.23
CA LEU A 87 -4.23 -7.20 -12.12
C LEU A 87 -3.68 -7.71 -13.46
N GLN A 88 -4.54 -8.27 -14.31
CA GLN A 88 -4.11 -8.79 -15.60
C GLN A 88 -3.53 -7.68 -16.49
N ARG A 89 -4.11 -6.48 -16.45
CA ARG A 89 -3.60 -5.33 -17.19
C ARG A 89 -2.33 -4.77 -16.57
N THR A 90 -2.26 -4.71 -15.24
CA THR A 90 -1.01 -4.38 -14.53
C THR A 90 0.13 -5.29 -14.97
N MET A 91 -0.05 -6.62 -14.92
CA MET A 91 0.98 -7.58 -15.32
C MET A 91 1.39 -7.43 -16.79
N GLN A 92 0.43 -7.20 -17.69
CA GLN A 92 0.74 -6.97 -19.10
C GLN A 92 1.58 -5.71 -19.30
N LEU A 93 1.17 -4.59 -18.70
CA LEU A 93 1.89 -3.32 -18.80
C LEU A 93 3.29 -3.41 -18.19
N CYS A 94 3.45 -4.10 -17.05
CA CYS A 94 4.77 -4.40 -16.50
C CYS A 94 5.65 -5.17 -17.50
N GLY A 95 5.08 -6.16 -18.19
CA GLY A 95 5.80 -6.89 -19.25
C GLY A 95 6.19 -6.00 -20.43
N GLU A 96 5.29 -5.13 -20.90
CA GLU A 96 5.58 -4.16 -21.96
C GLU A 96 6.68 -3.17 -21.54
N ILE A 97 6.64 -2.65 -20.31
CA ILE A 97 7.65 -1.74 -19.79
C ILE A 97 9.00 -2.45 -19.70
N SER A 98 9.06 -3.67 -19.15
CA SER A 98 10.31 -4.45 -19.06
C SER A 98 10.93 -4.77 -20.44
N LEU A 99 10.14 -4.80 -21.52
CA LEU A 99 10.66 -4.94 -22.88
C LEU A 99 11.24 -3.62 -23.42
N LEU A 100 10.62 -2.49 -23.09
CA LEU A 100 11.01 -1.16 -23.57
C LEU A 100 12.16 -0.55 -22.75
N ALA A 101 12.19 -0.82 -21.45
CA ALA A 101 13.22 -0.41 -20.50
C ALA A 101 13.60 -1.59 -19.59
N PRO A 102 14.51 -2.46 -20.04
CA PRO A 102 14.96 -3.63 -19.27
C PRO A 102 15.57 -3.29 -17.90
N ASP A 103 16.14 -2.09 -17.78
CA ASP A 103 16.77 -1.61 -16.55
C ASP A 103 15.79 -0.82 -15.64
N ASP A 104 14.52 -0.66 -16.03
CA ASP A 104 13.52 0.00 -15.16
C ASP A 104 13.17 -0.93 -13.97
N PRO A 105 13.34 -0.48 -12.72
CA PRO A 105 13.04 -1.27 -11.53
C PRO A 105 11.53 -1.37 -11.24
N GLN A 106 10.72 -0.46 -11.78
CA GLN A 106 9.33 -0.29 -11.34
C GLN A 106 8.38 -1.42 -11.73
N PRO A 107 8.49 -2.04 -12.93
CA PRO A 107 7.73 -3.25 -13.24
C PRO A 107 7.97 -4.37 -12.23
N GLU A 108 9.21 -4.56 -11.79
CA GLU A 108 9.57 -5.61 -10.83
C GLU A 108 9.09 -5.26 -9.43
N ARG A 109 9.18 -4.00 -9.00
CA ARG A 109 8.52 -3.55 -7.76
C ARG A 109 7.03 -3.88 -7.79
N MET A 110 6.34 -3.52 -8.86
CA MET A 110 4.89 -3.76 -9.02
C MET A 110 4.56 -5.26 -8.99
N MET A 111 5.34 -6.09 -9.68
CA MET A 111 5.20 -7.55 -9.65
C MET A 111 5.50 -8.13 -8.26
N GLY A 112 6.41 -7.51 -7.51
CA GLY A 112 6.69 -7.82 -6.11
C GLY A 112 5.51 -7.53 -5.19
N MET A 113 4.92 -6.34 -5.32
CA MET A 113 3.70 -5.94 -4.58
C MET A 113 2.55 -6.89 -4.89
N LEU A 114 2.27 -7.13 -6.18
CA LEU A 114 1.27 -8.09 -6.61
C LEU A 114 1.53 -9.48 -6.00
N SER A 115 2.77 -9.97 -6.06
CA SER A 115 3.11 -11.28 -5.49
C SER A 115 2.91 -11.34 -3.98
N LYS A 116 3.24 -10.26 -3.26
CA LYS A 116 3.01 -10.12 -1.81
C LYS A 116 1.51 -10.19 -1.49
N ASP A 117 0.69 -9.43 -2.21
CA ASP A 117 -0.75 -9.35 -1.98
C ASP A 117 -1.45 -10.70 -2.17
N PHE A 118 -0.93 -11.55 -3.07
CA PHE A 118 -1.40 -12.91 -3.29
C PHE A 118 -0.68 -13.97 -2.44
N ALA A 119 0.01 -13.56 -1.37
CA ALA A 119 0.78 -14.42 -0.47
C ALA A 119 1.83 -15.30 -1.17
N ARG A 120 2.27 -14.91 -2.37
CA ARG A 120 3.35 -15.56 -3.13
C ARG A 120 4.70 -15.00 -2.68
N ASN A 121 4.97 -15.12 -1.38
CA ASN A 121 6.12 -14.47 -0.71
C ASN A 121 7.47 -14.75 -1.37
N LYS A 122 7.70 -15.97 -1.88
CA LYS A 122 8.93 -16.30 -2.61
C LYS A 122 9.07 -15.49 -3.90
N ALA A 123 8.00 -15.40 -4.69
CA ALA A 123 8.01 -14.60 -5.91
C ALA A 123 8.18 -13.11 -5.60
N ALA A 124 7.52 -12.61 -4.52
CA ALA A 124 7.69 -11.24 -4.06
C ALA A 124 9.15 -10.91 -3.74
N ILE A 125 9.85 -11.79 -3.01
CA ILE A 125 11.28 -11.63 -2.71
C ILE A 125 12.12 -11.54 -3.98
N GLU A 126 11.90 -12.42 -4.96
CA GLU A 126 12.66 -12.41 -6.22
C GLU A 126 12.43 -11.10 -6.99
N HIS A 127 11.17 -10.67 -7.13
CA HIS A 127 10.81 -9.43 -7.82
C HIS A 127 11.38 -8.18 -7.12
N TYR A 128 11.28 -8.08 -5.79
CA TYR A 128 11.87 -6.96 -5.06
C TYR A 128 13.40 -6.92 -5.14
N ARG A 129 14.06 -8.08 -5.08
CA ARG A 129 15.51 -8.17 -5.28
C ARG A 129 15.92 -7.76 -6.69
N GLU A 130 15.15 -8.17 -7.70
CA GLU A 130 15.39 -7.79 -9.08
C GLU A 130 15.20 -6.28 -9.28
N ALA A 131 14.16 -5.67 -8.71
CA ALA A 131 13.97 -4.22 -8.72
C ALA A 131 15.19 -3.49 -8.13
N LEU A 132 15.64 -3.87 -6.93
CA LEU A 132 16.81 -3.31 -6.27
C LEU A 132 18.13 -3.61 -6.99
N ARG A 133 18.19 -4.68 -7.80
CA ARG A 133 19.37 -5.02 -8.62
C ARG A 133 19.46 -4.12 -9.85
N ARG A 134 18.33 -3.79 -10.47
CA ARG A 134 18.26 -2.91 -11.65
C ARG A 134 18.65 -1.49 -11.29
N ASP A 135 18.08 -0.98 -10.22
CA ASP A 135 18.46 0.30 -9.63
C ASP A 135 18.39 0.20 -8.10
N PRO A 136 19.51 0.28 -7.37
CA PRO A 136 19.51 0.29 -5.91
C PRO A 136 19.05 1.64 -5.29
N ASP A 137 19.01 2.71 -6.08
CA ASP A 137 18.86 4.09 -5.60
C ASP A 137 17.67 4.84 -6.23
N PHE A 138 16.79 4.15 -6.97
CA PHE A 138 15.54 4.73 -7.48
C PHE A 138 14.66 5.27 -6.35
N GLU A 139 13.76 6.18 -6.72
CA GLU A 139 12.90 6.95 -5.81
C GLU A 139 12.27 6.09 -4.69
N ASP A 140 11.81 4.89 -5.03
CA ASP A 140 11.10 4.01 -4.11
C ASP A 140 11.95 2.85 -3.54
N ALA A 141 13.28 2.89 -3.71
CA ALA A 141 14.14 1.79 -3.29
C ALA A 141 14.04 1.50 -1.77
N GLU A 142 13.88 2.53 -0.95
CA GLU A 142 13.69 2.38 0.49
C GLU A 142 12.38 1.66 0.83
N ASP A 143 11.28 2.03 0.17
CA ASP A 143 9.99 1.35 0.34
C ASP A 143 10.09 -0.12 -0.07
N VAL A 144 10.79 -0.41 -1.18
CA VAL A 144 11.01 -1.80 -1.62
C VAL A 144 11.83 -2.59 -0.61
N ARG A 145 12.81 -1.98 0.07
CA ARG A 145 13.55 -2.63 1.16
C ARG A 145 12.65 -2.92 2.37
N VAL A 146 11.80 -1.97 2.77
CA VAL A 146 10.82 -2.15 3.86
C VAL A 146 9.84 -3.28 3.53
N GLU A 147 9.33 -3.30 2.30
CA GLU A 147 8.43 -4.35 1.82
C GLU A 147 9.11 -5.73 1.75
N LEU A 148 10.34 -5.78 1.24
CA LEU A 148 11.15 -6.99 1.22
C LEU A 148 11.42 -7.52 2.64
N ALA A 149 11.74 -6.64 3.58
CA ALA A 149 11.92 -7.01 4.99
C ALA A 149 10.62 -7.54 5.59
N THR A 150 9.47 -6.92 5.28
CA THR A 150 8.14 -7.38 5.70
C THR A 150 7.85 -8.78 5.20
N VAL A 151 8.12 -9.06 3.92
CA VAL A 151 7.93 -10.42 3.35
C VAL A 151 8.86 -11.44 4.01
N HIS A 152 10.10 -11.06 4.33
CA HIS A 152 11.01 -11.91 5.10
C HIS A 152 10.45 -12.20 6.50
N VAL A 153 9.86 -11.23 7.20
CA VAL A 153 9.17 -11.46 8.49
C VAL A 153 8.00 -12.43 8.35
N THR A 154 7.15 -12.27 7.33
CA THR A 154 6.04 -13.20 7.06
C THR A 154 6.53 -14.64 6.84
N MET A 155 7.71 -14.78 6.21
CA MET A 155 8.37 -16.07 5.97
C MET A 155 9.18 -16.59 7.16
N ARG A 156 9.16 -15.90 8.31
CA ARG A 156 9.98 -16.17 9.50
C ARG A 156 11.49 -16.14 9.25
N GLN A 157 11.91 -15.38 8.25
CA GLN A 157 13.31 -15.17 7.85
C GLN A 157 13.84 -13.90 8.53
N HIS A 158 13.79 -13.88 9.87
CA HIS A 158 14.10 -12.69 10.67
C HIS A 158 15.53 -12.15 10.48
N PRO A 159 16.58 -12.99 10.37
CA PRO A 159 17.92 -12.49 10.09
C PRO A 159 18.04 -11.79 8.73
N GLN A 160 17.36 -12.30 7.69
CA GLN A 160 17.35 -11.70 6.36
C GLN A 160 16.60 -10.38 6.37
N ALA A 161 15.47 -10.28 7.09
CA ALA A 161 14.75 -9.02 7.26
C ALA A 161 15.65 -7.96 7.92
N LEU A 162 16.34 -8.30 9.02
CA LEU A 162 17.27 -7.37 9.67
C LEU A 162 18.42 -6.94 8.74
N GLN A 163 18.95 -7.85 7.92
CA GLN A 163 19.99 -7.51 6.95
C GLN A 163 19.49 -6.52 5.88
N VAL A 164 18.23 -6.64 5.46
CA VAL A 164 17.61 -5.69 4.52
C VAL A 164 17.39 -4.32 5.18
N LEU A 165 16.88 -4.29 6.41
CA LEU A 165 16.66 -3.05 7.15
C LEU A 165 17.97 -2.27 7.40
N GLN A 166 19.09 -2.95 7.60
CA GLN A 166 20.41 -2.33 7.72
C GLN A 166 20.88 -1.58 6.46
N GLN A 167 20.26 -1.83 5.31
CA GLN A 167 20.57 -1.16 4.04
C GLN A 167 19.75 0.11 3.83
N LEU A 168 18.78 0.40 4.71
CA LEU A 168 18.01 1.63 4.63
C LEU A 168 18.91 2.84 4.88
N LYS A 169 18.73 3.88 4.07
CA LYS A 169 19.35 5.20 4.27
C LYS A 169 18.80 5.87 5.53
N ASN A 170 17.52 5.63 5.84
CA ASN A 170 16.89 6.09 7.06
C ASN A 170 16.24 4.92 7.83
N PRO A 171 17.03 4.14 8.60
CA PRO A 171 16.51 3.00 9.35
C PRO A 171 15.68 3.40 10.57
N GLY A 172 15.59 4.71 10.88
CA GLY A 172 14.87 5.25 12.04
C GLY A 172 13.39 5.54 11.80
N SER A 173 12.82 5.19 10.64
CA SER A 173 11.37 5.32 10.44
C SER A 173 10.60 4.37 11.35
N ALA A 174 9.43 4.78 11.82
CA ALA A 174 8.61 3.96 12.70
C ALA A 174 8.25 2.59 12.09
N ASP A 175 8.00 2.53 10.78
CA ASP A 175 7.74 1.28 10.05
C ASP A 175 8.95 0.34 10.12
N ALA A 176 10.15 0.81 9.75
CA ALA A 176 11.37 0.01 9.76
C ALA A 176 11.72 -0.48 11.17
N LEU A 177 11.64 0.42 12.16
CA LEU A 177 11.88 0.10 13.57
C LEU A 177 10.88 -0.93 14.11
N SER A 178 9.61 -0.86 13.69
CA SER A 178 8.60 -1.86 14.09
C SER A 178 8.86 -3.24 13.50
N ILE A 179 9.39 -3.32 12.27
CA ILE A 179 9.80 -4.59 11.64
C ILE A 179 11.04 -5.14 12.36
N ALA A 180 12.02 -4.29 12.66
CA ALA A 180 13.19 -4.66 13.46
C ALA A 180 12.77 -5.21 14.83
N ALA A 181 11.84 -4.54 15.52
CA ALA A 181 11.33 -4.98 16.81
C ALA A 181 10.71 -6.40 16.75
N GLN A 182 9.89 -6.66 15.73
CA GLN A 182 9.31 -8.00 15.52
C GLN A 182 10.37 -9.06 15.26
N CYS A 183 11.41 -8.74 14.48
CA CYS A 183 12.52 -9.65 14.24
C CYS A 183 13.31 -9.95 15.52
N HIS A 184 13.66 -8.92 16.29
CA HIS A 184 14.39 -9.08 17.55
C HIS A 184 13.59 -9.91 18.56
N LEU A 185 12.29 -9.64 18.67
CA LEU A 185 11.38 -10.40 19.52
C LEU A 185 11.36 -11.88 19.12
N ALA A 186 11.19 -12.17 17.83
CA ALA A 186 11.18 -13.54 17.31
C ALA A 186 12.53 -14.27 17.48
N LEU A 187 13.64 -13.52 17.57
CA LEU A 187 14.98 -14.04 17.85
C LEU A 187 15.29 -14.14 19.36
N GLY A 188 14.37 -13.73 20.22
CA GLY A 188 14.52 -13.73 21.68
C GLY A 188 15.35 -12.57 22.24
N ASP A 189 15.70 -11.58 21.42
CA ASP A 189 16.37 -10.35 21.85
C ASP A 189 15.34 -9.32 22.32
N ILE A 190 14.78 -9.57 23.51
CA ILE A 190 13.70 -8.76 24.10
C ILE A 190 14.14 -7.31 24.32
N GLN A 191 15.42 -7.08 24.65
CA GLN A 191 15.96 -5.74 24.90
C GLN A 191 16.05 -4.92 23.61
N ALA A 192 16.59 -5.51 22.53
CA ALA A 192 16.62 -4.83 21.24
C ALA A 192 15.22 -4.60 20.67
N ALA A 193 14.30 -5.56 20.87
CA ALA A 193 12.91 -5.43 20.48
C ALA A 193 12.22 -4.25 21.19
N ALA A 194 12.38 -4.16 22.51
CA ALA A 194 11.88 -3.08 23.34
C ALA A 194 12.41 -1.71 22.88
N SER A 195 13.73 -1.60 22.71
CA SER A 195 14.37 -0.36 22.27
C SER A 195 13.88 0.10 20.88
N SER A 196 13.72 -0.85 19.94
CA SER A 196 13.24 -0.54 18.58
C SER A 196 11.80 -0.05 18.60
N CYS A 197 10.95 -0.68 19.40
CA CYS A 197 9.59 -0.22 19.62
C CYS A 197 9.52 1.17 20.25
N ASP A 198 10.33 1.46 21.27
CA ASP A 198 10.31 2.76 21.95
C ASP A 198 10.69 3.88 20.98
N GLN A 199 11.74 3.68 20.17
CA GLN A 199 12.11 4.63 19.12
C GLN A 199 11.01 4.81 18.08
N ALA A 200 10.34 3.72 17.65
CA ALA A 200 9.22 3.82 16.72
C ALA A 200 8.05 4.63 17.30
N LEU A 201 7.80 4.49 18.61
CA LEU A 201 6.72 5.17 19.31
C LEU A 201 7.07 6.61 19.72
N GLU A 202 8.35 6.96 19.83
CA GLU A 202 8.81 8.34 19.97
C GLU A 202 8.52 9.15 18.71
N ASP A 203 8.83 8.60 17.54
CA ASP A 203 8.53 9.21 16.24
C ASP A 203 7.02 9.20 15.94
N SER A 204 6.39 8.04 16.13
CA SER A 204 4.99 7.81 15.80
C SER A 204 4.23 7.17 16.98
N PRO A 205 3.72 7.97 17.94
CA PRO A 205 3.06 7.46 19.16
C PRO A 205 1.84 6.56 18.95
N ARG A 206 1.25 6.63 17.75
CA ARG A 206 0.09 5.81 17.33
C ARG A 206 0.48 4.73 16.32
N HIS A 207 1.75 4.37 16.21
CA HIS A 207 2.21 3.34 15.30
C HIS A 207 1.70 1.96 15.73
N GLU A 208 0.70 1.45 15.02
CA GLU A 208 -0.07 0.25 15.39
C GLU A 208 0.83 -0.95 15.69
N LYS A 209 1.73 -1.30 14.76
CA LYS A 209 2.55 -2.51 14.89
C LYS A 209 3.59 -2.42 16.00
N ALA A 210 4.03 -1.21 16.33
CA ALA A 210 4.97 -0.97 17.42
C ALA A 210 4.26 -1.08 18.78
N LEU A 211 3.05 -0.50 18.89
CA LEU A 211 2.18 -0.68 20.06
C LEU A 211 1.86 -2.16 20.30
N GLU A 212 1.48 -2.88 19.24
CA GLU A 212 1.17 -4.30 19.32
C GLU A 212 2.39 -5.11 19.80
N THR A 213 3.55 -4.87 19.19
CA THR A 213 4.80 -5.57 19.54
C THR A 213 5.23 -5.27 20.98
N ARG A 214 5.04 -4.03 21.46
CA ARG A 214 5.26 -3.70 22.88
C ARG A 214 4.33 -4.44 23.81
N GLY A 215 3.05 -4.54 23.46
CA GLY A 215 2.09 -5.33 24.24
C GLY A 215 2.53 -6.79 24.36
N ILE A 216 3.07 -7.39 23.29
CA ILE A 216 3.61 -8.76 23.33
C ILE A 216 4.80 -8.86 24.28
N ILE A 217 5.74 -7.92 24.21
CA ILE A 217 6.93 -7.91 25.08
C ILE A 217 6.52 -7.90 26.56
N HIS A 218 5.58 -7.02 26.94
CA HIS A 218 5.07 -6.97 28.32
C HIS A 218 4.32 -8.26 28.70
N MET A 219 3.53 -8.82 27.78
CA MET A 219 2.80 -10.07 28.01
C MET A 219 3.76 -11.24 28.27
N GLU A 220 4.82 -11.38 27.46
CA GLU A 220 5.86 -12.41 27.62
C GLU A 220 6.70 -12.21 28.89
N SER A 221 6.84 -10.97 29.33
CA SER A 221 7.54 -10.60 30.58
C SER A 221 6.68 -10.79 31.84
N GLY A 222 5.40 -11.16 31.69
CA GLY A 222 4.45 -11.33 32.80
C GLY A 222 3.87 -10.01 33.34
N GLU A 223 4.10 -8.90 32.64
CA GLU A 223 3.67 -7.55 33.00
C GLU A 223 2.26 -7.29 32.43
N SER A 224 1.26 -8.04 32.91
CA SER A 224 -0.10 -8.07 32.34
C SER A 224 -0.78 -6.69 32.29
N SER A 225 -0.52 -5.81 33.28
CA SER A 225 -1.11 -4.45 33.30
C SER A 225 -0.60 -3.57 32.17
N ASP A 226 0.71 -3.61 31.89
CA ASP A 226 1.31 -2.85 30.80
C ASP A 226 0.94 -3.45 29.45
N ALA A 227 0.93 -4.79 29.34
CA ALA A 227 0.47 -5.50 28.17
C ALA A 227 -0.97 -5.09 27.77
N ARG A 228 -1.89 -5.06 28.74
CA ARG A 228 -3.26 -4.59 28.55
C ARG A 228 -3.27 -3.16 27.98
N THR A 229 -2.52 -2.25 28.60
CA THR A 229 -2.45 -0.84 28.18
C THR A 229 -2.00 -0.69 26.73
N PHE A 230 -0.97 -1.43 26.31
CA PHE A 230 -0.47 -1.36 24.93
C PHE A 230 -1.42 -1.99 23.92
N PHE A 231 -2.08 -3.10 24.26
CA PHE A 231 -3.10 -3.68 23.38
C PHE A 231 -4.35 -2.80 23.27
N GLU A 232 -4.79 -2.16 24.36
CA GLU A 232 -5.88 -1.16 24.33
C GLU A 232 -5.53 0.03 23.42
N LYS A 233 -4.29 0.53 23.47
CA LYS A 233 -3.80 1.55 22.54
C LYS A 233 -3.78 1.04 21.09
N THR A 234 -3.41 -0.23 20.88
CA THR A 234 -3.38 -0.85 19.54
C THR A 234 -4.78 -0.86 18.93
N ILE A 235 -5.79 -1.34 19.67
CA ILE A 235 -7.18 -1.38 19.17
C ILE A 235 -7.83 0.00 19.07
N ALA A 236 -7.35 1.00 19.82
CA ALA A 236 -7.76 2.40 19.65
C ALA A 236 -7.22 3.02 18.35
N VAL A 237 -6.11 2.51 17.81
CA VAL A 237 -5.59 2.87 16.48
C VAL A 237 -6.31 2.05 15.41
N ASN A 238 -6.37 0.73 15.57
CA ASN A 238 -7.00 -0.18 14.64
C ASN A 238 -7.98 -1.13 15.37
N PRO A 239 -9.28 -0.79 15.40
CA PRO A 239 -10.28 -1.63 16.06
C PRO A 239 -10.43 -3.03 15.45
N ALA A 240 -9.97 -3.24 14.21
CA ALA A 240 -10.00 -4.53 13.52
C ALA A 240 -8.68 -5.34 13.65
N ASN A 241 -7.78 -4.93 14.54
CA ASN A 241 -6.59 -5.74 14.87
C ASN A 241 -7.00 -6.93 15.75
N ASP A 242 -7.28 -8.04 15.08
CA ASP A 242 -7.67 -9.32 15.67
C ASP A 242 -6.58 -9.92 16.55
N GLN A 243 -5.31 -9.74 16.19
CA GLN A 243 -4.19 -10.21 17.00
C GLN A 243 -4.12 -9.48 18.36
N ALA A 244 -4.35 -8.17 18.39
CA ALA A 244 -4.41 -7.38 19.61
C ALA A 244 -5.66 -7.73 20.44
N LEU A 245 -6.83 -7.90 19.82
CA LEU A 245 -8.06 -8.31 20.52
C LEU A 245 -7.90 -9.68 21.20
N PHE A 246 -7.35 -10.66 20.47
CA PHE A 246 -7.09 -12.00 21.02
C PHE A 246 -6.13 -11.96 22.21
N LYS A 247 -5.01 -11.23 22.09
CA LYS A 247 -4.04 -11.10 23.19
C LYS A 247 -4.60 -10.31 24.38
N LEU A 248 -5.42 -9.29 24.12
CA LEU A 248 -6.07 -8.51 25.15
C LEU A 248 -7.07 -9.37 25.95
N ALA A 249 -7.86 -10.23 25.29
CA ALA A 249 -8.72 -11.21 25.95
C ALA A 249 -7.90 -12.17 26.85
N ALA A 250 -6.78 -12.69 26.34
CA ALA A 250 -5.88 -13.57 27.10
C ALA A 250 -5.25 -12.87 28.32
N VAL A 251 -4.81 -11.62 28.17
CA VAL A 251 -4.27 -10.81 29.27
C VAL A 251 -5.34 -10.53 30.33
N CYS A 252 -6.56 -10.17 29.93
CA CYS A 252 -7.68 -9.99 30.86
C CYS A 252 -8.00 -11.28 31.63
N GLN A 253 -7.94 -12.43 30.97
CA GLN A 253 -8.11 -13.73 31.63
C GLN A 253 -7.02 -14.00 32.67
N GLN A 254 -5.75 -13.70 32.35
CA GLN A 254 -4.63 -13.81 33.30
C GLN A 254 -4.82 -12.90 34.52
N MET A 255 -5.40 -11.71 34.31
CA MET A 255 -5.72 -10.75 35.36
C MET A 255 -7.02 -11.07 36.14
N GLN A 256 -7.71 -12.16 35.82
CA GLN A 256 -9.03 -12.53 36.39
C GLN A 256 -10.14 -11.51 36.13
N ASP A 257 -10.00 -10.70 35.08
CA ASP A 257 -10.99 -9.74 34.59
C ASP A 257 -11.89 -10.42 33.54
N SER A 258 -12.78 -11.29 34.01
CA SER A 258 -13.63 -12.12 33.15
C SER A 258 -14.57 -11.31 32.26
N GLU A 259 -15.05 -10.16 32.73
CA GLU A 259 -15.96 -9.29 31.98
C GLU A 259 -15.27 -8.71 30.73
N ASN A 260 -14.08 -8.14 30.90
CA ASN A 260 -13.33 -7.63 29.75
C ASN A 260 -12.80 -8.77 28.86
N ALA A 261 -12.43 -9.92 29.43
CA ALA A 261 -11.98 -11.08 28.65
C ALA A 261 -13.07 -11.56 27.67
N GLU A 262 -14.32 -11.71 28.13
CA GLU A 262 -15.45 -12.10 27.29
C GLU A 262 -15.75 -11.05 26.22
N LYS A 263 -15.79 -9.77 26.60
CA LYS A 263 -16.00 -8.65 25.67
C LYS A 263 -14.98 -8.64 24.52
N TYR A 264 -13.69 -8.77 24.82
CA TYR A 264 -12.65 -8.74 23.78
C TYR A 264 -12.62 -10.02 22.94
N GLN A 265 -13.01 -11.15 23.52
CA GLN A 265 -13.17 -12.41 22.77
C GLN A 265 -14.32 -12.32 21.76
N ASP A 266 -15.46 -11.74 22.15
CA ASP A 266 -16.61 -11.54 21.25
C ASP A 266 -16.28 -10.61 20.08
N GLU A 267 -15.60 -9.49 20.34
CA GLU A 267 -15.15 -8.58 19.27
C GLU A 267 -14.11 -9.25 18.37
N TYR A 268 -13.20 -10.06 18.91
CA TYR A 268 -12.25 -10.84 18.10
C TYR A 268 -12.97 -11.78 17.12
N GLU A 269 -13.93 -12.58 17.58
CA GLU A 269 -14.67 -13.50 16.70
C GLU A 269 -15.50 -12.73 15.66
N ARG A 270 -16.11 -11.61 16.04
CA ARG A 270 -16.83 -10.72 15.11
C ARG A 270 -15.92 -10.19 14.01
N ILE A 271 -14.74 -9.65 14.36
CA ILE A 271 -13.78 -9.13 13.38
C ILE A 271 -13.29 -10.24 12.44
N LYS A 272 -13.02 -11.43 12.97
CA LYS A 272 -12.61 -12.59 12.19
C LYS A 272 -13.68 -13.03 11.20
N GLU A 273 -14.95 -13.05 11.60
CA GLU A 273 -16.07 -13.34 10.71
C GLU A 273 -16.18 -12.30 9.59
N LEU A 274 -16.08 -11.01 9.92
CA LEU A 274 -16.11 -9.93 8.92
C LEU A 274 -14.96 -10.03 7.93
N LYS A 275 -13.73 -10.33 8.39
CA LYS A 275 -12.57 -10.55 7.52
C LYS A 275 -12.79 -11.72 6.57
N LEU A 276 -13.36 -12.82 7.06
CA LEU A 276 -13.68 -13.99 6.22
C LEU A 276 -14.70 -13.63 5.13
N GLN A 277 -15.79 -12.97 5.50
CA GLN A 277 -16.81 -12.52 4.54
C GLN A 277 -16.22 -11.57 3.48
N TYR A 278 -15.35 -10.65 3.90
CA TYR A 278 -14.66 -9.73 2.99
C TYR A 278 -13.76 -10.46 1.99
N ILE A 279 -12.97 -11.45 2.46
CA ILE A 279 -12.11 -12.27 1.59
C ILE A 279 -12.95 -13.09 0.62
N GLU A 280 -13.97 -13.80 1.09
CA GLU A 280 -14.81 -14.63 0.23
C GLU A 280 -15.51 -13.81 -0.87
N LEU A 281 -16.04 -12.64 -0.50
CA LEU A 281 -16.70 -11.75 -1.44
C LEU A 281 -15.71 -11.13 -2.43
N SER A 282 -14.51 -10.75 -1.98
CA SER A 282 -13.49 -10.15 -2.86
C SER A 282 -13.00 -11.17 -3.90
N VAL A 283 -12.77 -12.42 -3.49
CA VAL A 283 -12.42 -13.52 -4.41
C VAL A 283 -13.56 -13.79 -5.40
N ALA A 284 -14.81 -13.88 -4.94
CA ALA A 284 -15.95 -14.11 -5.81
C ALA A 284 -16.12 -12.97 -6.85
N THR A 285 -15.91 -11.72 -6.43
CA THR A 285 -15.97 -10.52 -7.27
C THR A 285 -14.86 -10.53 -8.33
N ALA A 286 -13.63 -10.90 -7.95
CA ALA A 286 -12.50 -10.99 -8.88
C ALA A 286 -12.70 -12.08 -9.95
N GLN A 287 -13.32 -13.21 -9.60
CA GLN A 287 -13.51 -14.33 -10.53
C GLN A 287 -14.65 -14.14 -11.53
N ARG A 288 -15.68 -13.35 -11.19
CA ARG A 288 -16.93 -13.27 -11.97
C ARG A 288 -17.20 -11.92 -12.61
N GLN A 289 -16.26 -10.97 -12.54
CA GLN A 289 -16.51 -9.53 -12.76
C GLN A 289 -17.69 -9.08 -11.90
N GLY A 290 -17.45 -8.95 -10.59
CA GLY A 290 -18.49 -8.59 -9.63
C GLY A 290 -19.25 -7.35 -10.06
N GLY A 291 -20.57 -7.44 -10.00
CA GLY A 291 -21.47 -6.33 -10.29
C GLY A 291 -21.42 -5.26 -9.20
N LYS A 292 -22.07 -4.14 -9.50
CA LYS A 292 -22.14 -2.97 -8.61
C LYS A 292 -22.55 -3.31 -7.17
N GLU A 293 -23.51 -4.23 -6.99
CA GLU A 293 -23.99 -4.64 -5.68
C GLU A 293 -22.91 -5.33 -4.84
N GLN A 294 -22.11 -6.23 -5.44
CA GLN A 294 -21.01 -6.89 -4.73
C GLN A 294 -19.92 -5.88 -4.32
N LEU A 295 -19.61 -4.91 -5.19
CA LEU A 295 -18.63 -3.87 -4.87
C LEU A 295 -19.11 -2.96 -3.73
N LEU A 296 -20.39 -2.59 -3.71
CA LEU A 296 -20.96 -1.83 -2.58
C LEU A 296 -20.94 -2.65 -1.29
N LYS A 297 -21.19 -3.96 -1.35
CA LYS A 297 -21.09 -4.83 -0.18
C LYS A 297 -19.65 -4.97 0.34
N LEU A 298 -18.66 -5.03 -0.56
CA LEU A 298 -17.24 -4.96 -0.19
C LEU A 298 -16.90 -3.64 0.50
N ALA A 299 -17.47 -2.53 0.04
CA ALA A 299 -17.28 -1.23 0.70
C ALA A 299 -17.86 -1.21 2.13
N GLU A 300 -19.05 -1.77 2.34
CA GLU A 300 -19.66 -1.88 3.67
C GLU A 300 -18.81 -2.73 4.63
N LEU A 301 -18.34 -3.89 4.16
CA LEU A 301 -17.49 -4.77 4.96
C LEU A 301 -16.14 -4.09 5.29
N ALA A 302 -15.53 -3.43 4.32
CA ALA A 302 -14.32 -2.64 4.55
C ALA A 302 -14.55 -1.53 5.59
N GLN A 303 -15.71 -0.87 5.58
CA GLN A 303 -16.05 0.14 6.57
C GLN A 303 -16.19 -0.45 7.99
N GLN A 304 -16.84 -1.61 8.11
CA GLN A 304 -16.96 -2.32 9.40
C GLN A 304 -15.60 -2.84 9.91
N LEU A 305 -14.69 -3.16 8.99
CA LEU A 305 -13.30 -3.52 9.29
C LEU A 305 -12.38 -2.30 9.49
N HIS A 306 -12.93 -1.08 9.53
CA HIS A 306 -12.15 0.15 9.68
C HIS A 306 -11.07 0.34 8.61
N MET A 307 -11.34 -0.10 7.38
CA MET A 307 -10.50 0.05 6.19
C MET A 307 -11.04 1.15 5.26
N PRO A 308 -10.90 2.45 5.60
CA PRO A 308 -11.56 3.54 4.86
C PRO A 308 -11.03 3.73 3.44
N ALA A 309 -9.76 3.40 3.16
CA ALA A 309 -9.21 3.45 1.81
C ALA A 309 -9.90 2.43 0.91
N ALA A 310 -9.85 1.15 1.29
CA ALA A 310 -10.54 0.08 0.56
C ALA A 310 -12.03 0.35 0.38
N ALA A 311 -12.71 0.87 1.42
CA ALA A 311 -14.12 1.25 1.30
C ALA A 311 -14.36 2.31 0.22
N ARG A 312 -13.51 3.35 0.14
CA ARG A 312 -13.58 4.36 -0.92
C ARG A 312 -13.29 3.77 -2.28
N ASP A 313 -12.29 2.89 -2.40
CA ASP A 313 -11.89 2.30 -3.67
C ASP A 313 -13.01 1.42 -4.25
N TRP A 314 -13.68 0.64 -3.40
CA TRP A 314 -14.84 -0.15 -3.81
C TRP A 314 -16.03 0.71 -4.23
N ILE A 315 -16.28 1.83 -3.54
CA ILE A 315 -17.32 2.80 -3.94
C ILE A 315 -16.98 3.43 -5.30
N LYS A 316 -15.71 3.81 -5.50
CA LYS A 316 -15.23 4.35 -6.77
C LYS A 316 -15.40 3.31 -7.89
N ALA A 317 -14.97 2.07 -7.70
CA ALA A 317 -15.14 0.98 -8.66
C ALA A 317 -16.62 0.74 -9.00
N ALA A 318 -17.51 0.72 -7.99
CA ALA A 318 -18.94 0.57 -8.17
C ALA A 318 -19.59 1.70 -8.99
N SER A 319 -19.03 2.91 -8.94
CA SER A 319 -19.53 4.07 -9.69
C SER A 319 -19.23 4.01 -11.19
N VAL A 320 -18.19 3.27 -11.58
CA VAL A 320 -17.74 3.13 -12.98
C VAL A 320 -18.56 2.06 -13.73
N LEU A 321 -19.10 1.08 -13.00
CA LEU A 321 -20.07 0.12 -13.54
C LEU A 321 -21.44 0.81 -13.68
N GLN A 322 -21.70 1.43 -14.84
CA GLN A 322 -23.05 1.90 -15.19
C GLN A 322 -24.05 0.72 -15.23
N VAL A 323 -25.29 1.04 -14.89
CA VAL A 323 -26.49 0.15 -14.80
C VAL A 323 -26.62 -0.78 -16.01
#